data_AF-A0A847TNP3-F1
#
_entry.id   AF-A0A847TNP3-F1
#
_cell.length_a   1.000
_cell.length_b   1.000
_cell.length_c   1.000
_cell.angle_alpha   90.00
_cell.angle_beta   90.00
_cell.angle_gamma   90.00
#
_symmetry.space_group_name_H-M   'P 1'
#
loop_
_entity.id
_entity.type
_entity.pdbx_description
1 polymer ?
#
loop_
_entity_poly.entity_id
_entity_poly.type
_entity_poly.pdbx_seq_one_letter_code
_entity_poly.pdbx_strand_id
1 'polypeptide(L)'
;MKIATLGRPRSFYPVLLIPVIRGNMFKLALAALALLFALSAHAQTIPVKTPADLSVGDDPTKGTSTSTGTTLFCVDQSGFTLTSSTADPTSSPSVNYTSWLWQEIDASGNAGALPATATPTNEKLVVTSATPGWHTYQVTAATGTASCPADPVIFTVFVLPNLTVTSAVDQTNTPSLTYCAASGAPTDPTKQINLTSTVGFNGSLNSVPGLKQFQISDFDLSYTWYRQDVTTASPPPPTQVATTTTGNYTITDPPVTSAGTEKKYKYSVQVNYKVKTCGATPYSAITQSSGVDAVITVTPKPGKPVITIQ
;
A
#
# COMPACT_ATOMS: atom_id res chain seq x y z
N MET A 1 -0.16 -74.09 34.47
CA MET A 1 -0.17 -74.92 33.24
C MET A 1 0.72 -74.22 32.22
N LYS A 2 1.85 -74.84 31.83
CA LYS A 2 2.78 -74.37 30.80
C LYS A 2 2.19 -74.69 29.42
N ILE A 3 2.12 -73.73 28.50
CA ILE A 3 2.29 -73.95 27.05
C ILE A 3 2.96 -72.71 26.46
N ALA A 4 4.08 -72.93 25.78
CA ALA A 4 4.77 -71.99 24.91
C ALA A 4 4.39 -72.28 23.46
N THR A 5 4.34 -71.27 22.59
CA THR A 5 4.72 -71.40 21.17
C THR A 5 4.98 -70.04 20.53
N LEU A 6 6.17 -69.91 19.93
CA LEU A 6 6.61 -68.83 19.07
C LEU A 6 5.86 -68.86 17.72
N GLY A 7 5.49 -67.69 17.20
CA GLY A 7 5.06 -67.50 15.82
C GLY A 7 5.65 -66.21 15.24
N ARG A 8 6.60 -66.34 14.30
CA ARG A 8 7.19 -65.23 13.53
C ARG A 8 6.13 -64.58 12.60
N PRO A 9 6.08 -63.24 12.50
CA PRO A 9 5.27 -62.57 11.49
C PRO A 9 5.89 -62.71 10.09
N ARG A 10 5.09 -63.11 9.10
CA ARG A 10 5.46 -63.08 7.67
C ARG A 10 5.23 -61.67 7.13
N SER A 11 6.29 -61.02 6.63
CA SER A 11 6.17 -59.82 5.81
C SER A 11 5.47 -60.16 4.50
N PHE A 12 4.29 -59.60 4.29
CA PHE A 12 3.66 -59.51 2.97
C PHE A 12 4.22 -58.28 2.25
N TYR A 13 5.00 -58.51 1.21
CA TYR A 13 5.34 -57.47 0.23
C TYR A 13 4.18 -57.38 -0.77
N PRO A 14 3.48 -56.24 -0.88
CA PRO A 14 2.57 -56.02 -2.00
C PRO A 14 3.39 -55.94 -3.28
N VAL A 15 3.21 -56.92 -4.16
CA VAL A 15 3.75 -56.88 -5.53
C VAL A 15 2.97 -55.81 -6.29
N LEU A 16 3.56 -54.63 -6.40
CA LEU A 16 3.06 -53.54 -7.24
C LEU A 16 3.29 -53.94 -8.71
N LEU A 17 2.25 -54.45 -9.37
CA LEU A 17 2.24 -54.63 -10.82
C LEU A 17 2.25 -53.24 -11.47
N ILE A 18 3.45 -52.75 -11.82
CA ILE A 18 3.63 -51.56 -12.64
C ILE A 18 3.37 -51.96 -14.10
N PRO A 19 2.28 -51.49 -14.75
CA PRO A 19 2.13 -51.68 -16.18
C PRO A 19 3.26 -50.92 -16.89
N VAL A 20 4.11 -51.66 -17.60
CA VAL A 20 5.17 -51.11 -18.45
C VAL A 20 4.52 -50.54 -19.71
N ILE A 21 4.05 -49.30 -19.63
CA ILE A 21 3.56 -48.53 -20.77
C ILE A 21 4.78 -47.98 -21.52
N ARG A 22 5.32 -48.77 -22.46
CA ARG A 22 6.33 -48.33 -23.42
C ARG A 22 5.66 -47.57 -24.57
N GLY A 23 5.63 -46.25 -24.47
CA GLY A 23 5.20 -45.39 -25.57
C GLY A 23 5.47 -43.92 -25.30
N ASN A 24 5.78 -43.15 -26.35
CA ASN A 24 6.03 -41.71 -26.30
C ASN A 24 4.89 -40.88 -25.64
N MET A 25 3.72 -41.47 -25.40
CA MET A 25 2.60 -40.84 -24.71
C MET A 25 2.83 -40.62 -23.20
N PHE A 26 3.65 -41.43 -22.52
CA PHE A 26 3.90 -41.25 -21.07
C PHE A 26 4.76 -40.00 -20.78
N LYS A 27 5.66 -39.64 -21.70
CA LYS A 27 6.47 -38.41 -21.59
C LYS A 27 5.62 -37.15 -21.78
N LEU A 28 4.62 -37.20 -22.66
CA LEU A 28 3.65 -36.13 -22.87
C LEU A 28 2.69 -35.97 -21.67
N ALA A 29 2.21 -37.08 -21.10
CA ALA A 29 1.34 -37.04 -19.92
C ALA A 29 2.07 -36.53 -18.66
N LEU A 30 3.34 -36.89 -18.46
CA LEU A 30 4.13 -36.40 -17.32
C LEU A 30 4.53 -34.92 -17.48
N ALA A 31 4.80 -34.47 -18.72
CA ALA A 31 5.04 -33.05 -19.02
C ALA A 31 3.79 -32.20 -18.82
N ALA A 32 2.61 -32.70 -19.19
CA ALA A 32 1.33 -32.02 -18.95
C ALA A 32 0.99 -31.94 -17.45
N LEU A 33 1.28 -32.99 -16.68
CA LEU A 33 1.07 -32.99 -15.22
C LEU A 33 2.03 -32.02 -14.51
N ALA A 34 3.31 -31.96 -14.92
CA ALA A 34 4.27 -30.97 -14.41
C ALA A 34 3.87 -29.51 -14.78
N LEU A 35 3.24 -29.31 -15.94
CA LEU A 35 2.71 -28.00 -16.34
C LEU A 35 1.47 -27.59 -15.51
N LEU A 36 0.65 -28.56 -15.09
CA LEU A 36 -0.52 -28.34 -14.23
C LEU A 36 -0.14 -28.04 -12.77
N PHE A 37 1.00 -28.54 -12.27
CA PHE A 37 1.53 -28.15 -10.96
C PHE A 37 2.31 -26.82 -10.97
N ALA A 38 2.74 -26.34 -12.15
CA ALA A 38 3.36 -25.03 -12.32
C ALA A 38 2.35 -23.88 -12.44
N LEU A 39 1.05 -24.18 -12.53
CA LEU A 39 -0.02 -23.26 -12.12
C LEU A 39 -0.09 -23.21 -10.59
N SER A 40 1.07 -22.98 -9.95
CA SER A 40 1.10 -22.48 -8.59
C SER A 40 0.19 -21.26 -8.59
N ALA A 41 -0.91 -21.38 -7.83
CA ALA A 41 -1.85 -20.31 -7.59
C ALA A 41 -1.05 -19.06 -7.21
N HIS A 42 -0.83 -18.20 -8.20
CA HIS A 42 -0.48 -16.82 -7.93
C HIS A 42 -1.76 -16.32 -7.31
N ALA A 43 -1.85 -16.39 -5.97
CA ALA A 43 -2.88 -15.70 -5.23
C ALA A 43 -2.81 -14.28 -5.75
N GLN A 44 -3.75 -13.91 -6.63
CA GLN A 44 -3.77 -12.60 -7.22
C GLN A 44 -3.84 -11.67 -6.02
N THR A 45 -2.76 -10.91 -5.81
CA THR A 45 -2.73 -9.90 -4.77
C THR A 45 -3.75 -8.87 -5.19
N ILE A 46 -4.96 -8.99 -4.63
CA ILE A 46 -5.99 -7.99 -4.79
C ILE A 46 -5.42 -6.75 -4.10
N PRO A 47 -5.20 -5.65 -4.85
CA PRO A 47 -4.69 -4.44 -4.22
C PRO A 47 -5.70 -3.94 -3.20
N VAL A 48 -5.21 -3.41 -2.10
CA VAL A 48 -5.97 -2.82 -1.01
C VAL A 48 -6.65 -1.56 -1.56
N LYS A 49 -7.96 -1.66 -1.77
CA LYS A 49 -8.83 -0.57 -2.28
C LYS A 49 -9.73 -0.02 -1.21
N THR A 50 -10.13 -0.88 -0.28
CA THR A 50 -11.07 -0.60 0.79
C THR A 50 -10.49 -1.09 2.12
N PRO A 51 -10.90 -0.51 3.26
CA PRO A 51 -10.41 -0.98 4.55
C PRO A 51 -10.70 -2.46 4.82
N ALA A 52 -11.77 -3.01 4.23
CA ALA A 52 -12.12 -4.43 4.35
C ALA A 52 -11.05 -5.35 3.75
N ASP A 53 -10.27 -4.88 2.77
CA ASP A 53 -9.17 -5.67 2.17
C ASP A 53 -8.01 -5.90 3.15
N LEU A 54 -7.97 -5.18 4.28
CA LEU A 54 -7.01 -5.38 5.35
C LEU A 54 -7.52 -6.33 6.45
N SER A 55 -8.76 -6.79 6.39
CA SER A 55 -9.39 -7.66 7.39
C SER A 55 -9.71 -9.04 6.81
N VAL A 56 -9.67 -10.07 7.65
CA VAL A 56 -10.03 -11.45 7.27
C VAL A 56 -11.09 -11.96 8.24
N GLY A 57 -12.36 -11.70 7.96
CA GLY A 57 -13.48 -12.20 8.76
C GLY A 57 -13.43 -11.77 10.23
N ASP A 58 -12.98 -10.53 10.49
CA ASP A 58 -12.75 -9.96 11.83
C ASP A 58 -11.79 -10.78 12.72
N ASP A 59 -10.96 -11.66 12.13
CA ASP A 59 -9.89 -12.37 12.83
C ASP A 59 -8.68 -11.45 13.05
N PRO A 60 -8.43 -10.99 14.30
CA PRO A 60 -7.34 -10.06 14.60
C PRO A 60 -5.95 -10.67 14.37
N THR A 61 -5.82 -11.99 14.20
CA THR A 61 -4.53 -12.64 13.89
C THR A 61 -4.19 -12.65 12.41
N LYS A 62 -5.15 -12.27 11.54
CA LYS A 62 -5.02 -12.35 10.08
C LYS A 62 -5.20 -11.01 9.37
N GLY A 63 -5.53 -9.95 10.10
CA GLY A 63 -5.71 -8.61 9.55
C GLY A 63 -6.13 -7.60 10.62
N THR A 64 -6.68 -6.48 10.18
CA THR A 64 -7.29 -5.51 11.10
C THR A 64 -8.53 -6.09 11.77
N SER A 65 -8.74 -5.72 13.03
CA SER A 65 -9.88 -6.19 13.84
C SER A 65 -11.24 -5.68 13.37
N THR A 66 -11.28 -4.72 12.44
CA THR A 66 -12.53 -4.28 11.81
C THR A 66 -12.35 -4.13 10.31
N SER A 67 -13.41 -4.40 9.57
CA SER A 67 -13.50 -4.19 8.11
C SER A 67 -13.96 -2.77 7.71
N THR A 68 -14.38 -1.95 8.68
CA THR A 68 -14.98 -0.63 8.45
C THR A 68 -13.97 0.52 8.32
N GLY A 69 -12.68 0.25 8.59
CA GLY A 69 -11.60 1.26 8.54
C GLY A 69 -11.43 2.10 9.80
N THR A 70 -12.13 1.76 10.88
CA THR A 70 -11.87 2.32 12.22
C THR A 70 -10.54 1.87 12.81
N THR A 71 -9.99 0.76 12.30
CA THR A 71 -8.69 0.17 12.67
C THR A 71 -7.59 0.46 11.66
N LEU A 72 -7.88 1.30 10.65
CA LEU A 72 -6.91 1.80 9.68
C LEU A 72 -6.64 3.26 10.01
N PHE A 73 -5.39 3.63 10.25
CA PHE A 73 -5.01 5.00 10.60
C PHE A 73 -4.07 5.60 9.56
N CYS A 74 -4.08 6.91 9.45
CA CYS A 74 -3.02 7.65 8.78
C CYS A 74 -1.96 8.00 9.81
N VAL A 75 -0.69 8.12 9.41
CA VAL A 75 0.40 8.38 10.36
C VAL A 75 0.22 9.68 11.16
N ASP A 76 -0.35 10.73 10.54
CA ASP A 76 -0.67 12.01 11.17
C ASP A 76 -1.93 11.97 12.06
N GLN A 77 -2.68 10.88 12.00
CA GLN A 77 -3.88 10.60 12.78
C GLN A 77 -3.81 9.21 13.43
N SER A 78 -2.60 8.83 13.86
CA SER A 78 -2.28 7.49 14.40
C SER A 78 -2.46 7.37 15.91
N GLY A 79 -3.07 8.40 16.53
CA GLY A 79 -3.44 8.37 17.94
C GLY A 79 -4.83 7.75 18.12
N PHE A 80 -4.97 6.84 19.09
CA PHE A 80 -6.23 6.17 19.40
C PHE A 80 -6.26 5.69 20.86
N THR A 81 -7.43 5.26 21.32
CA THR A 81 -7.60 4.67 22.66
C THR A 81 -8.32 3.34 22.52
N LEU A 82 -7.73 2.28 23.05
CA LEU A 82 -8.40 0.99 23.22
C LEU A 82 -9.00 0.94 24.63
N THR A 83 -10.20 0.38 24.76
CA THR A 83 -10.90 0.24 26.04
C THR A 83 -11.35 -1.21 26.18
N SER A 84 -10.91 -1.86 27.26
CA SER A 84 -11.36 -3.18 27.68
C SER A 84 -12.69 -3.06 28.44
N SER A 85 -13.45 -4.15 28.53
CA SER A 85 -14.62 -4.19 29.41
C SER A 85 -14.19 -4.12 30.88
N THR A 86 -15.08 -3.63 31.73
CA THR A 86 -14.83 -3.49 33.18
C THR A 86 -15.34 -4.67 34.00
N ALA A 87 -16.08 -5.59 33.38
CA ALA A 87 -16.63 -6.76 34.04
C ALA A 87 -16.58 -8.00 33.15
N ASP A 88 -16.55 -9.17 33.81
CA ASP A 88 -16.58 -10.47 33.18
C ASP A 88 -17.97 -10.72 32.57
N PRO A 89 -18.07 -10.83 31.23
CA PRO A 89 -19.35 -11.00 30.54
C PRO A 89 -19.96 -12.40 30.72
N THR A 90 -19.18 -13.36 31.24
CA THR A 90 -19.60 -14.76 31.41
C THR A 90 -20.14 -15.05 32.82
N SER A 91 -19.91 -14.15 33.77
CA SER A 91 -20.30 -14.31 35.18
C SER A 91 -21.71 -13.79 35.48
N SER A 92 -22.43 -14.46 36.40
CA SER A 92 -23.74 -14.03 36.90
C SER A 92 -23.84 -14.29 38.42
N PRO A 93 -23.93 -13.26 39.29
CA PRO A 93 -23.91 -11.84 38.95
C PRO A 93 -22.56 -11.41 38.34
N SER A 94 -22.56 -10.34 37.56
CA SER A 94 -21.36 -9.87 36.87
C SER A 94 -20.26 -9.48 37.87
N VAL A 95 -19.07 -10.03 37.67
CA VAL A 95 -17.89 -9.77 38.50
C VAL A 95 -17.02 -8.74 37.80
N ASN A 96 -16.68 -7.65 38.50
CA ASN A 96 -15.84 -6.61 37.95
C ASN A 96 -14.37 -7.05 37.86
N TYR A 97 -13.69 -6.65 36.81
CA TYR A 97 -12.24 -6.71 36.74
C TYR A 97 -11.62 -5.64 37.66
N THR A 98 -10.50 -5.99 38.28
CA THR A 98 -9.75 -5.13 39.21
C THR A 98 -8.35 -4.79 38.71
N SER A 99 -7.86 -5.50 37.69
CA SER A 99 -6.56 -5.21 37.06
C SER A 99 -6.56 -5.58 35.57
N TRP A 100 -5.76 -4.85 34.80
CA TRP A 100 -5.53 -5.08 33.36
C TRP A 100 -4.04 -5.02 33.07
N LEU A 101 -3.57 -5.98 32.27
CA LEU A 101 -2.24 -6.00 31.71
C LEU A 101 -2.34 -5.78 30.21
N TRP A 102 -1.79 -4.66 29.74
CA TRP A 102 -1.70 -4.32 28.32
C TRP A 102 -0.30 -4.61 27.81
N GLN A 103 -0.23 -5.24 26.63
CA GLN A 103 1.01 -5.60 25.95
C GLN A 103 0.86 -5.37 24.45
N GLU A 104 1.97 -5.20 23.75
CA GLU A 104 2.02 -5.24 22.28
C GLU A 104 2.66 -6.56 21.85
N ILE A 105 2.11 -7.20 20.81
CA ILE A 105 2.71 -8.38 20.19
C ILE A 105 3.85 -7.91 19.29
N ASP A 106 5.06 -8.36 19.59
CA ASP A 106 6.27 -7.99 18.86
C ASP A 106 6.40 -8.70 17.51
N ALA A 107 7.45 -8.36 16.77
CA ALA A 107 7.76 -8.97 15.47
C ALA A 107 8.10 -10.48 15.54
N SER A 108 8.26 -11.04 16.74
CA SER A 108 8.44 -12.48 16.98
C SER A 108 7.14 -13.17 17.40
N GLY A 109 6.05 -12.43 17.55
CA GLY A 109 4.74 -12.96 17.92
C GLY A 109 4.55 -13.08 19.43
N ASN A 110 5.45 -12.50 20.22
CA ASN A 110 5.40 -12.55 21.68
C ASN A 110 4.76 -11.28 22.24
N ALA A 111 3.88 -11.43 23.22
CA ALA A 111 3.36 -10.31 23.98
C ALA A 111 4.49 -9.71 24.84
N GLY A 112 4.84 -8.46 24.56
CA GLY A 112 6.00 -7.76 25.12
C GLY A 112 5.65 -6.42 25.74
N ALA A 113 6.67 -5.56 25.83
CA ALA A 113 6.51 -4.19 26.31
C ALA A 113 5.69 -3.36 25.31
N LEU A 114 4.90 -2.43 25.85
CA LEU A 114 4.23 -1.42 25.03
C LEU A 114 5.24 -0.46 24.41
N PRO A 115 4.94 0.12 23.23
CA PRO A 115 5.79 1.14 22.63
C PRO A 115 5.78 2.40 23.51
N ALA A 116 6.85 3.21 23.44
CA ALA A 116 6.98 4.40 24.28
C ALA A 116 5.85 5.44 24.09
N THR A 117 5.12 5.37 22.98
CA THR A 117 3.98 6.23 22.65
C THR A 117 2.64 5.73 23.21
N ALA A 118 2.63 4.56 23.86
CA ALA A 118 1.45 3.95 24.45
C ALA A 118 1.51 3.96 25.97
N THR A 119 0.43 4.39 26.61
CA THR A 119 0.32 4.47 28.08
C THR A 119 -0.94 3.74 28.55
N PRO A 120 -0.80 2.66 29.34
CA PRO A 120 -1.95 1.98 29.92
C PRO A 120 -2.45 2.74 31.16
N THR A 121 -3.77 2.85 31.28
CA THR A 121 -4.48 3.38 32.45
C THR A 121 -5.64 2.46 32.76
N ASN A 122 -5.41 1.45 33.60
CA ASN A 122 -6.38 0.40 33.94
C ASN A 122 -7.00 -0.23 32.68
N GLU A 123 -8.32 -0.10 32.51
CA GLU A 123 -9.09 -0.65 31.40
C GLU A 123 -8.81 0.02 30.05
N LYS A 124 -7.98 1.07 30.01
CA LYS A 124 -7.68 1.82 28.78
C LYS A 124 -6.21 1.73 28.40
N LEU A 125 -5.97 1.74 27.09
CA LEU A 125 -4.65 1.96 26.50
C LEU A 125 -4.72 3.16 25.58
N VAL A 126 -4.00 4.23 25.92
CA VAL A 126 -3.91 5.44 25.10
C VAL A 126 -2.64 5.36 24.26
N VAL A 127 -2.78 5.31 22.94
CA VAL A 127 -1.68 5.37 21.97
C VAL A 127 -1.68 6.77 21.38
N THR A 128 -0.61 7.53 21.57
CA THR A 128 -0.53 8.94 21.14
C THR A 128 -0.07 9.09 19.70
N SER A 129 0.82 8.20 19.25
CA SER A 129 1.26 8.11 17.86
C SER A 129 1.84 6.72 17.60
N ALA A 130 1.16 5.93 16.77
CA ALA A 130 1.66 4.65 16.32
C ALA A 130 2.55 4.81 15.08
N THR A 131 3.62 4.03 15.00
CA THR A 131 4.50 4.00 13.82
C THR A 131 3.77 3.40 12.61
N PRO A 132 4.25 3.61 11.38
CA PRO A 132 3.68 2.94 10.22
C PRO A 132 3.74 1.40 10.31
N GLY A 133 2.70 0.71 9.81
CA GLY A 133 2.64 -0.75 9.75
C GLY A 133 1.58 -1.38 10.66
N TRP A 134 1.74 -2.67 10.92
CA TRP A 134 0.85 -3.46 11.78
C TRP A 134 1.13 -3.21 13.26
N HIS A 135 0.08 -3.15 14.07
CA HIS A 135 0.17 -3.14 15.53
C HIS A 135 -0.89 -4.05 16.12
N THR A 136 -0.48 -5.02 16.94
CA THR A 136 -1.40 -5.93 17.62
C THR A 136 -1.23 -5.78 19.12
N TYR A 137 -2.27 -5.35 19.79
CA TYR A 137 -2.31 -5.16 21.23
C TYR A 137 -3.02 -6.33 21.88
N GLN A 138 -2.54 -6.75 23.04
CA GLN A 138 -3.16 -7.76 23.88
C GLN A 138 -3.55 -7.15 25.22
N VAL A 139 -4.74 -7.48 25.71
CA VAL A 139 -5.17 -7.18 27.08
C VAL A 139 -5.55 -8.46 27.81
N THR A 140 -5.06 -8.58 29.04
CA THR A 140 -5.45 -9.62 29.99
C THR A 140 -6.01 -8.96 31.23
N ALA A 141 -7.23 -9.31 31.63
CA ALA A 141 -7.89 -8.75 32.82
C ALA A 141 -8.02 -9.81 33.93
N ALA A 142 -8.10 -9.37 35.19
CA ALA A 142 -8.34 -10.25 36.33
C ALA A 142 -9.33 -9.64 37.30
N THR A 143 -10.11 -10.48 37.99
CA THR A 143 -11.11 -10.06 38.99
C THR A 143 -10.54 -9.90 40.40
N GLY A 144 -9.29 -10.34 40.63
CA GLY A 144 -8.57 -10.18 41.90
C GLY A 144 -7.19 -10.85 41.86
N THR A 145 -6.37 -10.64 42.90
CA THR A 145 -4.97 -11.11 42.96
C THR A 145 -4.82 -12.63 43.11
N ALA A 146 -5.88 -13.33 43.52
CA ALA A 146 -5.91 -14.78 43.69
C ALA A 146 -6.75 -15.50 42.60
N SER A 147 -7.30 -14.75 41.64
CA SER A 147 -8.14 -15.29 40.57
C SER A 147 -7.28 -15.67 39.37
N CYS A 148 -7.67 -16.73 38.65
CA CYS A 148 -7.13 -16.97 37.32
C CYS A 148 -7.45 -15.76 36.42
N PRO A 149 -6.47 -15.22 35.68
CA PRO A 149 -6.73 -14.16 34.71
C PRO A 149 -7.67 -14.68 33.63
N ALA A 150 -8.46 -13.77 33.05
CA ALA A 150 -9.28 -14.06 31.87
C ALA A 150 -8.38 -14.37 30.67
N ASP A 151 -8.93 -15.10 29.70
CA ASP A 151 -8.24 -15.35 28.44
C ASP A 151 -7.87 -14.01 27.76
N PRO A 152 -6.66 -13.89 27.18
CA PRO A 152 -6.22 -12.67 26.54
C PRO A 152 -7.10 -12.33 25.34
N VAL A 153 -7.40 -11.04 25.18
CA VAL A 153 -8.07 -10.50 23.99
C VAL A 153 -7.05 -9.71 23.18
N ILE A 154 -7.00 -9.95 21.88
CA ILE A 154 -6.11 -9.25 20.95
C ILE A 154 -6.88 -8.31 20.04
N PHE A 155 -6.23 -7.21 19.66
CA PHE A 155 -6.78 -6.18 18.79
C PHE A 155 -5.70 -5.64 17.85
N THR A 156 -5.97 -5.70 16.55
CA THR A 156 -5.00 -5.37 15.50
C THR A 156 -5.44 -4.17 14.69
N VAL A 157 -4.52 -3.24 14.50
CA VAL A 157 -4.69 -2.03 13.70
C VAL A 157 -3.58 -1.93 12.65
N PHE A 158 -3.82 -1.15 11.61
CA PHE A 158 -2.82 -0.82 10.59
C PHE A 158 -2.67 0.69 10.45
N VAL A 159 -1.43 1.18 10.42
CA VAL A 159 -1.10 2.58 10.20
C VAL A 159 -0.47 2.73 8.82
N LEU A 160 -1.11 3.51 7.94
CA LEU A 160 -0.62 3.79 6.60
C LEU A 160 0.72 4.54 6.68
N PRO A 161 1.75 4.09 5.96
CA PRO A 161 3.03 4.78 5.91
C PRO A 161 2.94 6.08 5.12
N ASN A 162 3.79 7.03 5.50
CA ASN A 162 4.08 8.20 4.68
C ASN A 162 4.60 7.76 3.31
N LEU A 163 4.26 8.52 2.27
CA LEU A 163 4.76 8.30 0.92
C LEU A 163 5.92 9.24 0.62
N THR A 164 6.97 8.69 0.01
CA THR A 164 7.96 9.46 -0.74
C THR A 164 7.52 9.48 -2.19
N VAL A 165 7.28 10.67 -2.74
CA VAL A 165 6.89 10.86 -4.14
C VAL A 165 8.07 11.50 -4.87
N THR A 166 8.41 10.94 -6.02
CA THR A 166 9.29 11.59 -6.99
C THR A 166 8.55 11.73 -8.31
N SER A 167 8.93 12.72 -9.11
CA SER A 167 8.38 12.93 -10.44
C SER A 167 9.49 13.37 -11.38
N ALA A 168 9.51 12.84 -12.59
CA ALA A 168 10.51 13.15 -13.62
C ALA A 168 9.87 13.23 -15.01
N VAL A 169 10.50 13.99 -15.91
CA VAL A 169 10.20 13.92 -17.34
C VAL A 169 10.98 12.77 -17.95
N ASP A 170 10.32 11.96 -18.78
CA ASP A 170 10.99 10.94 -19.58
C ASP A 170 11.72 11.59 -20.77
N GLN A 171 12.99 11.94 -20.53
CA GLN A 171 13.86 12.54 -21.55
C GLN A 171 14.13 11.60 -22.73
N THR A 172 14.01 10.29 -22.54
CA THR A 172 14.21 9.28 -23.60
C THR A 172 13.20 9.45 -24.73
N ASN A 173 11.98 9.84 -24.37
CA ASN A 173 10.88 10.10 -25.30
C ASN A 173 10.74 11.58 -25.68
N THR A 174 11.51 12.49 -25.08
CA THR A 174 11.63 13.87 -25.57
C THR A 174 12.94 14.53 -25.15
N PRO A 175 13.91 14.72 -26.05
CA PRO A 175 15.14 15.44 -25.73
C PRO A 175 14.93 16.95 -25.56
N SER A 176 13.78 17.49 -25.98
CA SER A 176 13.44 18.92 -25.89
C SER A 176 12.17 19.14 -25.08
N LEU A 177 12.26 19.88 -23.97
CA LEU A 177 11.10 20.34 -23.20
C LEU A 177 10.40 21.54 -23.86
N THR A 178 10.49 21.70 -25.17
CA THR A 178 9.96 22.85 -25.91
C THR A 178 9.10 22.41 -27.08
N TYR A 179 7.92 23.02 -27.25
CA TYR A 179 7.05 22.85 -28.42
C TYR A 179 6.34 24.14 -28.82
N CYS A 180 5.86 24.17 -30.07
CA CYS A 180 5.12 25.31 -30.62
C CYS A 180 3.63 25.20 -30.30
N ALA A 181 3.05 26.26 -29.72
CA ALA A 181 1.64 26.34 -29.40
C ALA A 181 0.73 26.06 -30.61
N ALA A 182 1.17 26.45 -31.82
CA ALA A 182 0.40 26.27 -33.05
C ALA A 182 0.11 24.81 -33.40
N SER A 183 0.95 23.88 -32.92
CA SER A 183 0.83 22.44 -33.18
C SER A 183 0.24 21.68 -31.98
N GLY A 184 0.10 22.34 -30.83
CA GLY A 184 -0.20 21.67 -29.56
C GLY A 184 1.00 20.89 -29.03
N ALA A 185 0.79 20.21 -27.90
CA ALA A 185 1.79 19.29 -27.37
C ALA A 185 2.07 18.16 -28.37
N PRO A 186 3.33 17.67 -28.49
CA PRO A 186 3.66 16.61 -29.42
C PRO A 186 2.86 15.33 -29.15
N THR A 187 2.21 14.79 -30.18
CA THR A 187 1.41 13.55 -30.09
C THR A 187 2.14 12.32 -30.64
N ASP A 188 3.21 12.51 -31.42
CA ASP A 188 4.10 11.44 -31.90
C ASP A 188 4.71 10.72 -30.68
N PRO A 189 4.52 9.40 -30.52
CA PRO A 189 4.99 8.64 -29.36
C PRO A 189 6.48 8.84 -29.04
N THR A 190 7.31 9.14 -30.04
CA THR A 190 8.75 9.35 -29.88
C THR A 190 9.13 10.78 -29.45
N LYS A 191 8.14 11.67 -29.36
CA LYS A 191 8.30 13.10 -29.01
C LYS A 191 7.33 13.54 -27.90
N GLN A 192 6.49 12.63 -27.42
CA GLN A 192 5.53 12.91 -26.36
C GLN A 192 6.25 13.26 -25.07
N ILE A 193 5.87 14.40 -24.48
CA ILE A 193 6.37 14.81 -23.18
C ILE A 193 5.61 14.02 -22.11
N ASN A 194 6.23 12.92 -21.69
CA ASN A 194 5.72 12.02 -20.66
C ASN A 194 6.30 12.38 -19.31
N LEU A 195 5.42 12.55 -18.33
CA LEU A 195 5.76 12.73 -16.93
C LEU A 195 5.52 11.41 -16.20
N THR A 196 6.49 10.99 -15.40
CA THR A 196 6.41 9.77 -14.62
C THR A 196 6.69 10.07 -13.17
N SER A 197 5.76 9.67 -12.32
CA SER A 197 5.87 9.69 -10.88
C SER A 197 6.11 8.29 -10.35
N THR A 198 7.05 8.19 -9.41
CA THR A 198 7.27 6.98 -8.64
C THR A 198 7.02 7.25 -7.17
N VAL A 199 6.52 6.22 -6.48
CA VAL A 199 6.09 6.30 -5.10
C VAL A 199 6.73 5.17 -4.32
N GLY A 200 7.20 5.46 -3.12
CA GLY A 200 7.67 4.47 -2.17
C GLY A 200 7.20 4.79 -0.75
N PHE A 201 7.30 3.82 0.14
CA PHE A 201 7.13 4.09 1.57
C PHE A 201 8.32 4.86 2.12
N ASN A 202 8.03 5.85 2.95
CA ASN A 202 9.03 6.57 3.71
C ASN A 202 9.28 5.82 5.03
N GLY A 203 10.28 4.94 5.04
CA GLY A 203 10.69 4.16 6.21
C GLY A 203 10.20 2.70 6.19
N SER A 204 10.53 1.99 7.27
CA SER A 204 10.16 0.58 7.45
C SER A 204 8.78 0.47 8.10
N LEU A 205 8.02 -0.54 7.71
CA LEU A 205 6.75 -0.89 8.35
C LEU A 205 7.00 -1.78 9.55
N ASN A 206 6.27 -1.51 10.63
CA ASN A 206 6.14 -2.47 11.72
C ASN A 206 5.44 -3.74 11.19
N SER A 207 5.96 -4.89 11.60
CA SER A 207 5.52 -6.20 11.15
C SER A 207 5.13 -7.06 12.35
N VAL A 208 4.01 -7.78 12.23
CA VAL A 208 3.55 -8.76 13.21
C VAL A 208 3.48 -10.12 12.51
N PRO A 209 3.99 -11.22 13.11
CA PRO A 209 3.94 -12.54 12.50
C PRO A 209 2.53 -12.98 12.12
N GLY A 210 2.42 -13.67 10.98
CA GLY A 210 1.14 -14.11 10.43
C GLY A 210 0.41 -13.04 9.62
N LEU A 211 0.79 -11.76 9.73
CA LEU A 211 0.21 -10.68 8.92
C LEU A 211 1.07 -10.40 7.68
N LYS A 212 0.41 -10.05 6.57
CA LYS A 212 1.09 -9.72 5.31
C LYS A 212 1.94 -8.45 5.51
N GLN A 213 3.22 -8.53 5.16
CA GLN A 213 4.06 -7.33 5.04
C GLN A 213 3.75 -6.64 3.71
N PHE A 214 3.00 -5.54 3.77
CA PHE A 214 2.61 -4.81 2.57
C PHE A 214 3.77 -4.07 1.91
N GLN A 215 3.69 -3.95 0.59
CA GLN A 215 4.52 -3.12 -0.26
C GLN A 215 3.67 -2.00 -0.87
N ILE A 216 4.30 -0.95 -1.43
CA ILE A 216 3.55 0.14 -2.06
C ILE A 216 2.65 -0.34 -3.20
N SER A 217 3.07 -1.38 -3.93
CA SER A 217 2.29 -1.99 -5.01
C SER A 217 1.03 -2.71 -4.54
N ASP A 218 0.90 -2.98 -3.23
CA ASP A 218 -0.31 -3.55 -2.66
C ASP A 218 -1.41 -2.51 -2.46
N PHE A 219 -1.15 -1.21 -2.60
CA PHE A 219 -2.14 -0.15 -2.37
C PHE A 219 -2.55 0.53 -3.66
N ASP A 220 -3.86 0.74 -3.81
CA ASP A 220 -4.39 1.58 -4.88
C ASP A 220 -4.15 3.06 -4.55
N LEU A 221 -3.52 3.77 -5.49
CA LEU A 221 -3.18 5.19 -5.37
C LEU A 221 -3.95 6.03 -6.40
N SER A 222 -4.15 7.31 -6.09
CA SER A 222 -4.68 8.33 -7.00
C SER A 222 -3.64 9.42 -7.20
N TYR A 223 -3.39 9.78 -8.46
CA TYR A 223 -2.40 10.79 -8.85
C TYR A 223 -3.13 11.97 -9.47
N THR A 224 -3.00 13.16 -8.89
CA THR A 224 -3.56 14.39 -9.43
C THR A 224 -2.43 15.27 -9.92
N TRP A 225 -2.43 15.54 -11.23
CA TRP A 225 -1.41 16.34 -11.90
C TRP A 225 -1.82 17.80 -11.98
N TYR A 226 -0.87 18.68 -11.71
CA TYR A 226 -1.04 20.12 -11.73
C TYR A 226 -0.02 20.77 -12.65
N ARG A 227 -0.44 21.84 -13.32
CA ARG A 227 0.39 22.72 -14.14
C ARG A 227 0.37 24.13 -13.57
N GLN A 228 1.55 24.74 -13.47
CA GLN A 228 1.72 26.12 -13.03
C GLN A 228 2.47 26.94 -14.08
N ASP A 229 1.89 28.07 -14.49
CA ASP A 229 2.57 29.07 -15.34
C ASP A 229 3.62 29.80 -14.50
N VAL A 230 4.89 29.73 -14.92
CA VAL A 230 6.02 30.36 -14.23
C VAL A 230 6.70 31.45 -15.07
N THR A 231 5.96 32.01 -16.03
CA THR A 231 6.46 33.14 -16.85
C THR A 231 6.61 34.44 -16.08
N THR A 232 5.79 34.65 -15.05
CA THR A 232 5.76 35.87 -14.25
C THR A 232 6.55 35.72 -12.96
N ALA A 233 7.07 36.83 -12.43
CA ALA A 233 7.73 36.86 -11.13
C ALA A 233 6.81 36.45 -9.96
N SER A 234 5.49 36.60 -10.15
CA SER A 234 4.46 36.09 -9.24
C SER A 234 3.60 35.07 -10.00
N PRO A 235 3.97 33.78 -9.98
CA PRO A 235 3.21 32.71 -10.63
C PRO A 235 1.78 32.61 -10.07
N PRO A 236 0.75 32.40 -10.91
CA PRO A 236 -0.58 32.02 -10.43
C PRO A 236 -0.54 30.68 -9.69
N PRO A 237 -1.60 30.34 -8.91
CA PRO A 237 -1.74 29.02 -8.31
C PRO A 237 -1.72 27.89 -9.36
N PRO A 238 -1.22 26.69 -9.01
CA PRO A 238 -1.29 25.55 -9.90
C PRO A 238 -2.73 25.18 -10.27
N THR A 239 -2.91 24.78 -11.53
CA THR A 239 -4.19 24.33 -12.08
C THR A 239 -4.16 22.82 -12.29
N GLN A 240 -5.20 22.11 -11.89
CA GLN A 240 -5.30 20.67 -12.12
C GLN A 240 -5.47 20.39 -13.62
N VAL A 241 -4.69 19.45 -14.16
CA VAL A 241 -4.72 19.06 -15.58
C VAL A 241 -5.16 17.61 -15.80
N ALA A 242 -4.97 16.73 -14.82
CA ALA A 242 -5.42 15.35 -14.91
C ALA A 242 -5.55 14.69 -13.54
N THR A 243 -6.33 13.61 -13.48
CA THR A 243 -6.31 12.64 -12.39
C THR A 243 -6.17 11.24 -13.00
N THR A 244 -5.17 10.48 -12.55
CA THR A 244 -4.82 9.16 -13.08
C THR A 244 -4.70 8.13 -11.97
N THR A 245 -4.83 6.85 -12.32
CA THR A 245 -4.60 5.73 -11.41
C THR A 245 -3.18 5.18 -11.50
N THR A 246 -2.42 5.63 -12.49
CA THR A 246 -1.00 5.34 -12.66
C THR A 246 -0.20 6.62 -12.45
N GLY A 247 1.07 6.47 -12.08
CA GLY A 247 1.99 7.59 -11.96
C GLY A 247 2.39 8.23 -13.29
N ASN A 248 1.74 7.93 -14.41
CA ASN A 248 2.11 8.46 -15.73
C ASN A 248 1.12 9.52 -16.19
N TYR A 249 1.63 10.59 -16.80
CA TYR A 249 0.84 11.63 -17.45
C TYR A 249 1.53 12.15 -18.71
N THR A 250 0.83 12.10 -19.84
CA THR A 250 1.29 12.70 -21.10
C THR A 250 0.65 14.07 -21.26
N ILE A 251 1.45 15.07 -21.62
CA ILE A 251 0.94 16.42 -21.87
C ILE A 251 0.17 16.42 -23.20
N THR A 252 -1.09 16.87 -23.17
CA THR A 252 -2.01 16.87 -24.33
C THR A 252 -2.57 18.27 -24.63
N ASP A 253 -1.74 19.31 -24.53
CA ASP A 253 -2.20 20.66 -24.81
C ASP A 253 -2.70 20.80 -26.26
N PRO A 254 -3.91 21.33 -26.48
CA PRO A 254 -4.44 21.48 -27.83
C PRO A 254 -3.70 22.57 -28.61
N PRO A 255 -3.72 22.53 -29.96
CA PRO A 255 -3.21 23.61 -30.80
C PRO A 255 -3.87 24.96 -30.51
N VAL A 256 -3.05 26.02 -30.39
CA VAL A 256 -3.50 27.41 -30.24
C VAL A 256 -3.11 28.20 -31.49
N THR A 257 -4.10 28.73 -32.20
CA THR A 257 -3.90 29.35 -33.53
C THR A 257 -3.61 30.84 -33.49
N SER A 258 -3.89 31.51 -32.37
CA SER A 258 -3.60 32.94 -32.18
C SER A 258 -2.13 33.19 -31.86
N ALA A 259 -1.64 34.37 -32.24
CA ALA A 259 -0.37 34.86 -31.70
C ALA A 259 -0.48 34.96 -30.17
N GLY A 260 0.63 34.75 -29.47
CA GLY A 260 0.68 34.75 -28.03
C GLY A 260 2.07 35.12 -27.51
N THR A 261 2.23 35.04 -26.20
CA THR A 261 3.54 35.13 -25.54
C THR A 261 4.10 33.74 -25.26
N GLU A 262 5.41 33.64 -25.14
CA GLU A 262 6.05 32.43 -24.63
C GLU A 262 5.50 32.08 -23.25
N LYS A 263 5.19 30.80 -23.06
CA LYS A 263 4.77 30.25 -21.78
C LYS A 263 5.81 29.26 -21.26
N LYS A 264 5.97 29.22 -19.94
CA LYS A 264 6.85 28.30 -19.22
C LYS A 264 6.03 27.65 -18.14
N TYR A 265 6.02 26.34 -18.11
CA TYR A 265 5.22 25.57 -17.17
C TYR A 265 6.07 24.65 -16.31
N LYS A 266 5.80 24.65 -15.01
CA LYS A 266 6.19 23.57 -14.11
C LYS A 266 5.02 22.63 -13.89
N TYR A 267 5.32 21.35 -13.75
CA TYR A 267 4.33 20.33 -13.44
C TYR A 267 4.62 19.70 -12.10
N SER A 268 3.58 19.42 -11.34
CA SER A 268 3.66 18.70 -10.07
C SER A 268 2.58 17.65 -10.00
N VAL A 269 2.78 16.67 -9.12
CA VAL A 269 1.83 15.59 -8.87
C VAL A 269 1.54 15.53 -7.38
N GLN A 270 0.28 15.30 -7.04
CA GLN A 270 -0.17 14.94 -5.70
C GLN A 270 -0.62 13.48 -5.72
N VAL A 271 -0.22 12.71 -4.72
CA VAL A 271 -0.53 11.29 -4.58
C VAL A 271 -1.30 11.07 -3.31
N ASN A 272 -2.40 10.31 -3.40
CA ASN A 272 -3.22 9.94 -2.25
C ASN A 272 -3.50 8.44 -2.25
N TYR A 273 -3.59 7.85 -1.05
CA TYR A 273 -4.16 6.52 -0.89
C TYR A 273 -5.65 6.54 -1.23
N LYS A 274 -6.13 5.53 -1.97
CA LYS A 274 -7.58 5.38 -2.19
C LYS A 274 -8.29 4.74 -1.01
N VAL A 275 -7.59 3.89 -0.25
CA VAL A 275 -8.18 3.14 0.87
C VAL A 275 -8.64 4.05 2.01
N LYS A 276 -7.97 5.20 2.22
CA LYS A 276 -8.31 6.20 3.22
C LYS A 276 -7.69 7.55 2.88
N THR A 277 -8.44 8.62 3.06
CA THR A 277 -7.91 9.99 2.95
C THR A 277 -7.06 10.31 4.17
N CYS A 278 -5.78 10.64 3.95
CA CYS A 278 -4.82 10.99 5.01
C CYS A 278 -4.47 12.46 4.96
N GLY A 279 -4.51 13.12 6.12
CA GLY A 279 -4.06 14.49 6.35
C GLY A 279 -4.55 15.59 5.42
N ALA A 280 -4.26 16.84 5.79
CA ALA A 280 -4.52 17.99 4.92
C ALA A 280 -3.41 18.21 3.88
N THR A 281 -2.20 17.68 4.14
CA THR A 281 -1.05 17.88 3.25
C THR A 281 -0.88 16.68 2.34
N PRO A 282 -1.18 16.81 1.03
CA PRO A 282 -1.01 15.71 0.09
C PRO A 282 0.47 15.40 -0.12
N TYR A 283 0.80 14.13 -0.30
CA TYR A 283 2.12 13.72 -0.74
C TYR A 283 2.36 14.27 -2.15
N SER A 284 3.42 15.04 -2.36
CA SER A 284 3.59 15.73 -3.64
C SER A 284 5.04 15.83 -4.08
N ALA A 285 5.22 15.99 -5.39
CA ALA A 285 6.53 16.23 -6.00
C ALA A 285 6.41 17.18 -7.19
N ILE A 286 7.40 18.04 -7.35
CA ILE A 286 7.61 18.81 -8.58
C ILE A 286 8.38 17.93 -9.55
N THR A 287 7.95 17.90 -10.80
CA THR A 287 8.57 17.13 -11.87
C THR A 287 9.96 17.63 -12.15
N GLN A 288 10.95 16.74 -12.12
CA GLN A 288 12.35 17.04 -12.32
C GLN A 288 12.84 16.61 -13.72
N SER A 289 13.92 17.23 -14.17
CA SER A 289 14.69 16.88 -15.36
C SER A 289 16.15 16.94 -14.96
N SER A 290 16.83 15.80 -14.89
CA SER A 290 18.24 15.72 -14.44
C SER A 290 18.50 16.37 -13.07
N GLY A 291 17.55 16.24 -12.12
CA GLY A 291 17.70 16.73 -10.73
C GLY A 291 17.37 18.21 -10.51
N VAL A 292 16.87 18.91 -11.54
CA VAL A 292 16.32 20.28 -11.42
C VAL A 292 14.87 20.32 -11.86
N ASP A 293 14.10 21.30 -11.36
CA ASP A 293 12.70 21.48 -11.75
C ASP A 293 12.57 21.55 -13.29
N ALA A 294 11.78 20.65 -13.86
CA ALA A 294 11.52 20.64 -15.28
C ALA A 294 10.67 21.86 -15.66
N VAL A 295 11.14 22.61 -16.66
CA VAL A 295 10.40 23.73 -17.24
C VAL A 295 10.09 23.39 -18.69
N ILE A 296 8.80 23.28 -18.98
CA ILE A 296 8.30 23.06 -20.33
C ILE A 296 8.00 24.40 -20.97
N THR A 297 8.68 24.70 -22.07
CA THR A 297 8.55 25.96 -22.80
C THR A 297 7.58 25.79 -23.97
N VAL A 298 6.57 26.64 -24.03
CA VAL A 298 5.61 26.68 -25.13
C VAL A 298 5.84 27.96 -25.90
N THR A 299 6.39 27.83 -27.11
CA THR A 299 6.66 28.98 -27.97
C THR A 299 5.39 29.37 -28.73
N PRO A 300 5.06 30.67 -28.82
CA PRO A 300 3.85 31.10 -29.49
C PRO A 300 4.03 30.97 -31.01
N LYS A 301 2.91 30.90 -31.73
CA LYS A 301 2.94 31.07 -33.18
C LYS A 301 3.42 32.48 -33.53
N PRO A 302 4.49 32.66 -34.32
CA PRO A 302 4.86 33.98 -34.80
C PRO A 302 3.73 34.61 -35.62
N GLY A 303 3.59 35.94 -35.51
CA GLY A 303 2.68 36.70 -36.37
C GLY A 303 3.10 36.62 -37.85
N LYS A 304 2.17 36.89 -38.76
CA LYS A 304 2.51 37.04 -40.18
C LYS A 304 3.44 38.27 -40.35
N PRO A 305 4.50 38.18 -41.14
CA PRO A 305 5.32 39.36 -41.47
C PRO A 305 4.48 40.38 -42.24
N VAL A 306 4.75 41.67 -42.02
CA VAL A 306 4.15 42.79 -42.77
C VAL A 306 5.21 43.35 -43.72
N ILE A 307 4.88 43.45 -45.00
CA ILE A 307 5.74 44.08 -46.02
C ILE A 307 5.23 45.51 -46.22
N THR A 308 6.11 46.49 -45.99
CA THR A 308 5.84 47.91 -46.27
C THR A 308 6.82 48.43 -47.32
N ILE A 309 6.32 49.21 -48.27
CA ILE A 309 7.16 49.90 -49.26
C ILE A 309 7.82 51.10 -48.56
N GLN A 310 9.13 51.31 -48.78
CA GLN A 310 9.88 52.50 -48.40
C GLN A 310 10.21 53.33 -49.64
#